data_AF-A0A7X6PYN7-F1
#
_entry.id   AF-A0A7X6PYN7-F1
#
_cell.length_a   1.000
_cell.length_b   1.000
_cell.length_c   1.000
_cell.angle_alpha   90.00
_cell.angle_beta   90.00
_cell.angle_gamma   90.00
#
_symmetry.space_group_name_H-M   'P 1'
#
loop_
_entity.id
_entity.type
_entity.pdbx_description
1 polymer ?
#
loop_
_entity_poly.entity_id
_entity_poly.type
_entity_poly.pdbx_seq_one_letter_code
_entity_poly.pdbx_strand_id
1 'polypeptide(L)'
;MNTPNKLSLLRMALIPIIVLVVTFPYAQFNIQIPIYKFDFVSISLINVVVLILFLIASFTDFLDGYIARKHNLITTFGKFIDPIADKMLTTTMFIIFTAQGIIPVVALLIMV
;
A
#
# COMPACT_ATOMS: atom_id res chain seq x y z
N MET A 1 -23.92 3.07 -0.45
CA MET A 1 -22.50 3.45 -0.66
C MET A 1 -22.22 3.55 -2.14
N ASN A 2 -21.77 4.72 -2.61
CA ASN A 2 -21.38 4.93 -4.01
C ASN A 2 -20.19 4.03 -4.38
N THR A 3 -20.09 3.65 -5.65
CA THR A 3 -18.99 2.83 -6.21
C THR A 3 -17.59 3.36 -5.87
N PRO A 4 -17.28 4.68 -5.96
CA PRO A 4 -15.96 5.19 -5.56
C PRO A 4 -15.68 5.00 -4.06
N ASN A 5 -16.68 5.17 -3.19
CA ASN A 5 -16.48 5.01 -1.74
C ASN A 5 -16.16 3.55 -1.33
N LYS A 6 -16.60 2.57 -2.13
CA LYS A 6 -16.22 1.16 -1.91
C LYS A 6 -14.76 0.90 -2.30
N LEU A 7 -14.23 1.61 -3.29
CA LEU A 7 -12.81 1.50 -3.68
C LEU A 7 -11.89 2.15 -2.66
N SER A 8 -12.21 3.35 -2.16
CA SER A 8 -11.42 3.98 -1.09
C SER A 8 -11.39 3.11 0.17
N LEU A 9 -12.51 2.47 0.52
CA LEU A 9 -12.59 1.53 1.65
C LEU A 9 -11.76 0.26 1.41
N LEU A 10 -11.79 -0.29 0.18
CA LEU A 10 -11.00 -1.44 -0.19
C LEU A 10 -9.50 -1.15 -0.08
N ARG A 11 -9.05 0.02 -0.55
CA ARG A 11 -7.67 0.49 -0.37
C ARG A 11 -7.29 0.58 1.10
N MET A 12 -8.12 1.19 1.94
CA MET A 12 -7.89 1.22 3.39
C MET A 12 -7.77 -0.18 3.99
N ALA A 13 -8.51 -1.17 3.48
CA ALA A 13 -8.40 -2.55 3.91
C ALA A 13 -7.14 -3.27 3.38
N LEU A 14 -6.62 -2.89 2.21
CA LEU A 14 -5.38 -3.44 1.64
C LEU A 14 -4.13 -3.02 2.43
N ILE A 15 -4.11 -1.82 3.02
CA ILE A 15 -2.98 -1.31 3.79
C ILE A 15 -2.61 -2.23 4.98
N PRO A 16 -3.51 -2.58 5.91
CA PRO A 16 -3.18 -3.50 7.00
C PRO A 16 -2.83 -4.90 6.49
N ILE A 17 -3.38 -5.34 5.35
CA ILE A 17 -2.98 -6.60 4.71
C ILE A 17 -1.52 -6.53 4.26
N ILE A 18 -1.09 -5.44 3.64
CA ILE A 18 0.31 -5.23 3.25
C ILE A 18 1.22 -5.26 4.48
N VAL A 19 0.86 -4.54 5.55
CA VAL A 19 1.63 -4.56 6.81
C VAL A 19 1.74 -5.97 7.37
N LEU A 20 0.63 -6.71 7.40
CA LEU A 20 0.60 -8.08 7.91
C LEU A 20 1.51 -8.97 7.07
N VAL A 21 1.43 -8.91 5.73
CA VAL A 21 2.30 -9.68 4.83
C VAL A 21 3.78 -9.36 5.05
N VAL A 22 4.14 -8.10 5.29
CA VAL A 22 5.55 -7.74 5.53
C VAL A 22 6.03 -8.17 6.92
N THR A 23 5.19 -8.01 7.94
CA THR A 23 5.57 -8.24 9.35
C THR A 23 5.39 -9.70 9.79
N PHE A 24 4.73 -10.52 8.98
CA PHE A 24 4.44 -11.90 9.34
C PHE A 24 5.73 -12.70 9.57
N PRO A 25 5.86 -13.41 10.71
CA PRO A 25 7.09 -14.12 11.05
C PRO A 25 7.16 -15.49 10.36
N TYR A 26 7.34 -15.49 9.03
CA TYR A 26 7.42 -16.71 8.21
C TYR A 26 8.44 -17.74 8.72
N ALA A 27 9.54 -17.26 9.31
CA ALA A 27 10.58 -18.11 9.90
C ALA A 27 10.06 -18.95 11.09
N GLN A 28 9.14 -18.43 11.90
CA GLN A 28 8.57 -19.16 13.06
C GLN A 28 7.63 -20.29 12.63
N PHE A 29 7.03 -20.17 11.45
CA PHE A 29 6.12 -21.18 10.89
C PHE A 29 6.81 -22.20 9.98
N ASN A 30 8.15 -22.22 9.95
CA ASN A 30 8.96 -23.06 9.03
C ASN A 30 8.62 -22.84 7.55
N ILE A 31 8.10 -21.67 7.18
CA ILE A 31 7.81 -21.32 5.78
C ILE A 31 9.08 -20.75 5.17
N GLN A 32 9.75 -21.54 4.32
CA GLN A 32 10.89 -21.07 3.55
C GLN A 32 10.41 -20.21 2.39
N ILE A 33 10.80 -18.93 2.40
CA ILE A 33 10.43 -18.00 1.35
C ILE A 33 11.46 -18.11 0.24
N PRO A 34 11.03 -18.34 -1.02
CA PRO A 34 11.96 -18.41 -2.12
C PRO A 34 12.58 -17.02 -2.36
N ILE A 35 13.91 -17.00 -2.37
CA ILE A 35 14.72 -15.83 -2.69
C ILE A 35 15.38 -16.10 -4.03
N TYR A 36 15.03 -15.33 -5.03
CA TYR A 36 15.65 -15.38 -6.35
C TYR A 36 16.86 -14.45 -6.35
N LYS A 37 18.06 -14.99 -6.50
CA LYS A 37 19.31 -14.22 -6.59
C LYS A 37 19.73 -14.15 -8.06
N PHE A 38 19.82 -12.95 -8.60
CA PHE A 38 20.40 -12.64 -9.91
C PHE A 38 21.66 -11.83 -9.69
N ASP A 39 22.82 -12.50 -9.67
CA ASP A 39 24.17 -11.96 -9.45
C ASP A 39 24.30 -11.00 -8.24
N PHE A 40 23.94 -9.73 -8.42
CA PHE A 40 24.03 -8.67 -7.42
C PHE A 40 22.68 -8.31 -6.77
N VAL A 41 21.56 -8.90 -7.24
CA VAL A 41 20.20 -8.55 -6.80
C VAL A 41 19.52 -9.76 -6.18
N SER A 42 19.12 -9.64 -4.91
CA SER A 42 18.29 -10.63 -4.22
C SER A 42 16.84 -10.17 -4.16
N ILE A 43 15.95 -10.87 -4.85
CA ILE A 43 14.50 -10.59 -4.88
C ILE A 43 13.79 -11.64 -4.02
N SER A 44 13.17 -11.20 -2.93
CA SER A 44 12.28 -12.03 -2.11
C SER A 44 10.89 -12.08 -2.74
N LEU A 45 10.25 -13.25 -2.72
CA LEU A 45 8.85 -13.39 -3.16
C LEU A 45 7.90 -12.46 -2.39
N ILE A 46 8.16 -12.19 -1.10
CA ILE A 46 7.34 -11.24 -0.33
C ILE A 46 7.38 -9.86 -0.98
N ASN A 47 8.56 -9.39 -1.38
CA ASN A 47 8.71 -8.05 -1.94
C ASN A 47 7.95 -7.93 -3.26
N VAL A 48 7.90 -9.00 -4.05
CA VAL A 48 7.09 -9.07 -5.29
C VAL A 48 5.60 -9.02 -4.97
N VAL A 49 5.13 -9.80 -3.98
CA VAL A 49 3.72 -9.78 -3.54
C VAL A 49 3.32 -8.40 -3.03
N VAL A 50 4.16 -7.77 -2.19
CA VAL A 50 3.95 -6.42 -1.66
C VAL A 50 3.92 -5.39 -2.79
N LEU A 51 4.81 -5.50 -3.77
CA LEU A 51 4.80 -4.64 -4.95
C LEU A 51 3.49 -4.76 -5.74
N ILE A 52 2.99 -5.98 -5.97
CA ILE A 52 1.72 -6.21 -6.65
C ILE A 52 0.56 -5.62 -5.86
N LEU A 53 0.51 -5.85 -4.54
CA LEU A 53 -0.52 -5.27 -3.67
C LEU A 53 -0.49 -3.74 -3.68
N PHE A 54 0.71 -3.15 -3.62
CA PHE A 54 0.90 -1.71 -3.69
C PHE A 54 0.45 -1.13 -5.04
N LEU A 55 0.79 -1.79 -6.15
CA LEU A 55 0.34 -1.40 -7.50
C LEU A 55 -1.19 -1.44 -7.60
N ILE A 56 -1.83 -2.51 -7.12
CA ILE A 56 -3.29 -2.63 -7.11
C ILE A 56 -3.91 -1.51 -6.27
N ALA A 57 -3.39 -1.28 -5.05
CA ALA A 57 -3.88 -0.24 -4.15
C ALA A 57 -3.75 1.18 -4.75
N SER A 58 -2.63 1.46 -5.40
CA SER A 58 -2.37 2.74 -6.07
C SER A 58 -3.26 2.93 -7.30
N PHE A 59 -3.47 1.85 -8.08
CA PHE A 59 -4.34 1.89 -9.24
C PHE A 59 -5.82 2.10 -8.85
N THR A 60 -6.26 1.53 -7.73
CA THR A 60 -7.63 1.75 -7.23
C THR A 60 -7.92 3.19 -6.82
N ASP A 61 -6.92 3.94 -6.31
CA ASP A 61 -7.06 5.38 -6.04
C ASP A 61 -7.25 6.19 -7.32
N PHE A 62 -6.45 5.91 -8.35
CA PHE A 62 -6.63 6.59 -9.63
C PHE A 62 -8.03 6.32 -10.22
N LEU A 63 -8.53 5.10 -10.08
CA LEU A 63 -9.84 4.69 -10.59
C LEU A 63 -10.99 5.33 -9.81
N ASP A 64 -10.92 5.41 -8.48
CA ASP A 64 -11.99 5.98 -7.65
C ASP A 64 -12.18 7.48 -7.94
N GLY A 65 -11.08 8.23 -8.08
CA GLY A 65 -11.08 9.64 -8.45
C GLY A 65 -11.59 9.89 -9.87
N TYR A 66 -11.24 9.01 -10.82
CA TYR A 66 -11.75 9.11 -12.20
C TYR A 66 -13.27 8.88 -12.26
N ILE A 67 -13.77 7.83 -11.60
CA ILE A 67 -15.20 7.48 -11.59
C ILE A 67 -16.02 8.55 -10.85
N ALA A 68 -15.53 9.07 -9.72
CA ALA A 68 -16.21 10.11 -8.96
C ALA A 68 -16.41 11.40 -9.79
N ARG A 69 -15.38 11.82 -10.54
CA ARG A 69 -15.44 13.00 -11.42
C ARG A 69 -16.36 12.76 -12.63
N LYS A 70 -16.25 11.60 -13.27
CA LYS A 70 -17.03 11.28 -14.48
C LYS A 70 -18.53 11.19 -14.22
N HIS A 71 -18.93 10.70 -13.04
CA HIS A 71 -20.34 10.49 -12.70
C HIS A 71 -20.94 11.61 -11.81
N ASN A 72 -20.19 12.68 -11.51
CA ASN A 72 -20.59 13.72 -10.55
C ASN A 72 -21.04 13.17 -9.18
N LEU A 73 -20.54 11.98 -8.79
CA LEU A 73 -20.91 11.27 -7.56
C LEU A 73 -20.06 11.74 -6.38
N ILE A 74 -19.88 13.06 -6.28
CA ILE A 74 -19.05 13.68 -5.26
C ILE A 74 -19.85 13.73 -3.96
N THR A 75 -19.39 13.01 -2.94
CA THR A 75 -20.00 13.01 -1.60
C THR A 75 -19.11 13.76 -0.62
N THR A 76 -19.71 14.36 0.42
CA THR A 76 -18.97 15.02 1.50
C THR A 76 -18.07 14.03 2.25
N PHE A 77 -18.53 12.79 2.40
CA PHE A 77 -17.75 11.70 3.00
C PHE A 77 -16.52 11.33 2.16
N GLY A 78 -16.69 11.10 0.85
CA GLY A 78 -15.58 10.81 -0.06
C GLY A 78 -14.52 11.91 -0.05
N LYS A 79 -14.93 13.19 -0.13
CA LYS A 79 -14.00 14.33 -0.04
C LYS A 79 -13.15 14.35 1.22
N PHE A 80 -13.64 13.82 2.33
CA PHE A 80 -12.89 13.75 3.58
C PHE A 80 -11.99 12.51 3.65
N ILE A 81 -12.47 11.37 3.15
CA ILE A 81 -11.77 10.08 3.20
C ILE A 81 -10.65 9.99 2.16
N ASP A 82 -10.83 10.57 0.97
CA ASP A 82 -9.87 10.43 -0.13
C ASP A 82 -8.47 10.98 0.22
N PRO A 83 -8.30 12.19 0.82
CA PRO A 83 -6.99 12.68 1.25
C PRO A 83 -6.33 11.84 2.34
N ILE A 84 -7.15 11.23 3.21
CA ILE A 84 -6.66 10.34 4.27
C ILE A 84 -6.15 9.04 3.65
N ALA A 85 -6.97 8.41 2.79
CA ALA A 85 -6.62 7.16 2.13
C ALA A 85 -5.37 7.29 1.23
N ASP A 86 -5.21 8.42 0.56
CA ASP A 86 -4.07 8.73 -0.31
C ASP A 86 -2.75 8.78 0.49
N LYS A 87 -2.74 9.53 1.59
CA LYS A 87 -1.57 9.60 2.47
C LYS A 87 -1.31 8.32 3.24
N MET A 88 -2.33 7.54 3.60
CA MET A 88 -2.15 6.33 4.41
C MET A 88 -1.31 5.27 3.68
N LEU A 89 -1.56 5.00 2.39
CA LEU A 89 -0.84 3.96 1.66
C LEU A 89 0.65 4.28 1.55
N THR A 90 0.95 5.50 1.11
CA THR A 90 2.31 5.97 0.87
C THR A 90 3.08 6.11 2.19
N THR A 91 2.47 6.70 3.23
CA THR A 91 3.09 6.82 4.57
C THR A 91 3.41 5.45 5.17
N THR A 92 2.51 4.47 5.03
CA THR A 92 2.73 3.11 5.55
C THR A 92 3.95 2.45 4.89
N MET A 93 4.10 2.59 3.57
CA MET A 93 5.26 2.03 2.86
C MET A 93 6.56 2.68 3.29
N PHE A 94 6.59 4.01 3.46
CA PHE A 94 7.78 4.71 3.97
C PHE A 94 8.14 4.28 5.40
N ILE A 95 7.14 4.08 6.27
CA ILE A 95 7.37 3.56 7.63
C ILE A 95 8.00 2.17 7.56
N ILE A 96 7.46 1.26 6.74
CA ILE A 96 8.01 -0.09 6.56
C ILE A 96 9.45 -0.04 6.07
N PHE A 97 9.74 0.74 5.03
CA PHE A 97 11.09 0.85 4.48
C PHE A 97 12.08 1.49 5.46
N THR A 98 11.63 2.45 6.27
CA THR A 98 12.43 3.04 7.34
C THR A 98 12.73 2.01 8.43
N ALA A 99 11.73 1.21 8.85
CA ALA A 99 11.90 0.15 9.84
C ALA A 99 12.84 -0.96 9.37
N GLN A 100 12.89 -1.23 8.06
CA GLN A 100 13.83 -2.16 7.43
C GLN A 100 15.23 -1.55 7.19
N GLY A 101 15.43 -0.27 7.49
CA GLY A 101 16.70 0.44 7.28
C GLY A 101 17.02 0.75 5.82
N ILE A 102 16.04 0.66 4.91
CA ILE A 102 16.21 0.93 3.48
C ILE A 102 16.25 2.44 3.21
N ILE A 103 15.45 3.21 3.95
CA ILE A 103 15.28 4.66 3.76
C ILE A 103 15.59 5.38 5.09
N PRO A 104 16.29 6.53 5.08
CA PRO A 104 16.51 7.32 6.28
C PRO A 104 15.21 7.95 6.80
N VAL A 105 15.09 8.04 8.13
CA VAL A 105 13.94 8.64 8.83
C VAL A 105 13.62 10.06 8.34
N VAL A 106 14.64 10.83 7.94
CA VAL A 106 14.47 12.19 7.41
C VAL A 106 13.57 12.20 6.17
N ALA A 107 13.67 11.21 5.27
CA ALA A 107 12.84 11.16 4.08
C ALA A 107 11.36 10.86 4.42
N LEU A 108 11.11 10.04 5.44
CA LEU A 108 9.76 9.83 5.98
C LEU A 108 9.18 11.13 6.55
N LEU A 109 9.97 11.89 7.33
CA LEU A 109 9.50 13.14 7.95
C LEU A 109 9.16 14.24 6.95
N ILE A 110 9.85 14.31 5.81
CA ILE A 110 9.57 15.30 4.75
C ILE A 110 8.26 14.97 4.00
N MET A 111 7.90 13.70 3.97
CA MET A 111 6.82 13.18 3.14
C MET A 111 5.44 13.24 3.82
N VAL A 112 5.38 13.11 5.15
CA VAL A 112 4.16 13.19 5.98
C VAL A 112 3.53 14.58 5.95
#